data_AF-A0A218WPW1-F1
#
_entry.id   AF-A0A218WPW1-F1
#
_cell.length_a   1.000
_cell.length_b   1.000
_cell.length_c   1.000
_cell.angle_alpha   90.00
_cell.angle_beta   90.00
_cell.angle_gamma   90.00
#
_symmetry.space_group_name_H-M   'P 1'
#
loop_
_entity.id
_entity.type
_entity.pdbx_description
1 polymer ?
#
loop_
_entity_poly.entity_id
_entity_poly.type
_entity_poly.pdbx_seq_one_letter_code
_entity_poly.pdbx_strand_id
1 'polypeptide(L)'
;MKASRGEGFVLVQFFVFLASVLSVSCSLLVDPAELLLHCLRDYFPKPYPLSGIVYLRNSSSFQPVVQSYARNSRFMSLSNLNPSAVIVAKNEVHVKGTIICSKKISLEIRIRSGGHDSEGLSYVSKVPYVILDMHQLHSISLNLEDHTA
;
A
#
# COMPACT_ATOMS: atom_id res chain seq x y z
N MET A 1 31.31 49.61 29.82
CA MET A 1 31.11 48.39 29.01
C MET A 1 29.62 48.14 28.88
N LYS A 2 29.05 48.34 27.69
CA LYS A 2 27.60 48.21 27.43
C LYS A 2 27.33 46.76 27.04
N ALA A 3 26.70 46.01 27.93
CA ALA A 3 26.38 44.61 27.71
C ALA A 3 25.33 44.51 26.57
N SER A 4 25.68 43.77 25.52
CA SER A 4 24.82 43.54 24.35
C SER A 4 23.66 42.63 24.74
N ARG A 5 22.56 43.25 25.18
CA ARG A 5 21.32 42.58 25.61
C ARG A 5 20.49 42.01 24.44
N GLY A 6 20.90 42.26 23.20
CA GLY A 6 20.17 41.85 21.98
C GLY A 6 20.63 40.53 21.37
N GLU A 7 21.91 40.16 21.49
CA GLU A 7 22.50 38.99 20.82
C GLU A 7 21.89 37.66 21.30
N GLY A 8 21.66 37.54 22.61
CA GLY A 8 21.07 36.33 23.19
C GLY A 8 19.61 36.10 22.78
N PHE A 9 18.85 37.16 22.52
CA PHE A 9 17.44 37.05 22.13
C PHE A 9 17.28 36.55 20.68
N VAL A 10 18.17 37.01 19.79
CA VAL A 10 18.22 36.57 18.39
C VAL A 10 18.64 35.10 18.28
N LEU A 11 19.62 34.68 19.09
CA LEU A 11 20.05 33.27 19.15
C LEU A 11 18.92 32.35 19.61
N VAL A 12 18.19 32.72 20.66
CA VAL A 12 17.06 31.92 21.17
C VAL A 12 15.95 31.79 20.13
N GLN A 13 15.59 32.88 19.43
CA GLN A 13 14.60 32.82 18.35
C GLN A 13 15.06 31.92 17.19
N PHE A 14 16.34 31.95 16.84
CA PHE A 14 16.90 31.08 15.81
C PHE A 14 16.84 29.60 16.21
N PHE A 15 17.17 29.26 17.46
CA PHE A 15 17.05 27.89 17.97
C PHE A 15 15.60 27.39 18.03
N VAL A 16 14.65 28.25 18.42
CA VAL A 16 13.22 27.91 18.44
C VAL A 16 12.70 27.68 17.00
N PHE A 17 13.12 28.52 16.06
CA PHE A 17 12.77 28.36 14.64
C PHE A 17 13.39 27.07 14.06
N LEU A 18 14.65 26.78 14.35
CA LEU A 18 15.34 25.57 13.90
C LEU A 18 14.69 24.30 14.50
N ALA A 19 14.36 24.30 15.79
CA ALA A 19 13.64 23.19 16.43
C ALA A 19 12.23 22.98 15.85
N SER A 20 11.52 24.08 15.54
CA SER A 20 10.25 24.07 14.83
C SER A 20 10.40 23.42 13.44
N VAL A 21 11.39 23.81 12.64
CA VAL A 21 11.64 23.24 11.30
C VAL A 21 12.04 21.76 11.38
N LEU A 22 12.83 21.35 12.39
CA LEU A 22 13.15 19.94 12.60
C LEU A 22 11.93 19.10 12.99
N SER A 23 10.99 19.64 13.79
CA SER A 23 9.78 18.92 14.21
C SER A 23 8.81 18.65 13.06
N VAL A 24 8.73 19.56 12.08
CA VAL A 24 7.85 19.42 10.91
C VAL A 24 8.35 18.34 9.93
N SER A 25 9.65 18.08 9.90
CA SER A 25 10.28 17.09 9.02
C SER A 25 9.94 15.63 9.35
N CYS A 26 9.33 15.34 10.50
CA CYS A 26 9.19 13.97 11.02
C CYS A 26 7.96 13.20 10.48
N SER A 27 7.01 13.87 9.82
CA SER A 27 5.78 13.22 9.35
C SER A 27 5.90 12.54 7.97
N LEU A 28 7.03 12.70 7.26
CA LEU A 28 7.21 12.25 5.87
C LEU A 28 7.98 10.93 5.71
N LEU A 29 8.40 10.27 6.80
CA LEU A 29 9.27 9.09 6.73
C LEU A 29 8.56 7.74 6.86
N VAL A 30 7.24 7.71 7.00
CA VAL A 30 6.53 6.44 7.21
C VAL A 30 6.19 5.79 5.88
N ASP A 31 6.74 4.59 5.65
CA ASP A 31 6.46 3.77 4.47
C ASP A 31 4.94 3.43 4.39
N PRO A 32 4.24 3.76 3.30
CA PRO A 32 2.84 3.38 3.11
C PRO A 32 2.58 1.87 3.28
N ALA A 33 3.58 1.03 2.97
CA ALA A 33 3.50 -0.41 3.17
C ALA A 33 3.39 -0.79 4.66
N GLU A 34 4.14 -0.13 5.54
CA GLU A 34 4.09 -0.35 6.99
C GLU A 34 2.78 0.16 7.60
N LEU A 35 2.29 1.33 7.15
CA LEU A 35 0.98 1.85 7.55
C LEU A 35 -0.16 0.90 7.16
N LEU A 36 -0.10 0.35 5.93
CA LEU A 36 -1.06 -0.63 5.46
C LEU A 36 -1.01 -1.89 6.32
N LEU A 37 0.19 -2.42 6.58
CA LEU A 37 0.39 -3.62 7.39
C LEU A 37 -0.13 -3.44 8.82
N HIS A 38 0.15 -2.28 9.43
CA HIS A 38 -0.38 -1.94 10.75
C HIS A 38 -1.91 -1.94 10.75
N CYS A 39 -2.54 -1.25 9.80
CA CYS A 39 -4.00 -1.21 9.73
C CYS A 39 -4.60 -2.61 9.51
N LEU A 40 -4.01 -3.43 8.63
CA LEU A 40 -4.50 -4.78 8.37
C LEU A 40 -4.40 -5.67 9.63
N ARG A 41 -3.31 -5.55 10.40
CA ARG A 41 -3.15 -6.26 11.69
C ARG A 41 -4.19 -5.86 12.73
N ASP A 42 -4.65 -4.61 12.70
CA ASP A 42 -5.71 -4.13 13.59
C ASP A 42 -7.10 -4.56 13.10
N TYR A 43 -7.29 -4.65 11.78
CA TYR A 43 -8.55 -5.03 11.17
C TYR A 43 -8.89 -6.51 11.37
N PHE A 44 -7.91 -7.41 11.22
CA PHE A 44 -8.15 -8.85 11.37
C PHE A 44 -8.06 -9.30 12.83
N PRO A 45 -8.95 -10.19 13.29
CA PRO A 45 -8.92 -10.69 14.67
C PRO A 45 -7.67 -11.54 14.93
N LYS A 46 -6.96 -11.28 16.02
CA LYS A 46 -5.76 -12.05 16.38
C LYS A 46 -6.13 -13.42 16.95
N PRO A 47 -5.42 -14.51 16.59
CA PRO A 47 -4.34 -14.58 15.60
C PRO A 47 -4.89 -14.67 14.16
N TYR A 48 -4.47 -13.76 13.28
CA TYR A 48 -4.73 -13.86 11.83
C TYR A 48 -3.41 -13.93 11.05
N PRO A 49 -3.10 -15.03 10.36
CA PRO A 49 -1.86 -15.13 9.60
C PRO A 49 -1.96 -14.29 8.32
N LEU A 50 -1.10 -13.28 8.18
CA LEU A 50 -0.98 -12.48 6.94
C LEU A 50 -0.06 -13.11 5.89
N SER A 51 0.60 -14.22 6.24
CA SER A 51 1.47 -14.97 5.34
C SER A 51 0.68 -15.50 4.14
N GLY A 52 1.20 -15.29 2.93
CA GLY A 52 0.53 -15.67 1.69
C GLY A 52 -0.75 -14.86 1.39
N ILE A 53 -0.95 -13.74 2.07
CA ILE A 53 -2.00 -12.75 1.80
C ILE A 53 -1.34 -11.42 1.49
N VAL A 54 -0.41 -10.96 2.32
CA VAL A 54 0.29 -9.69 2.15
C VAL A 54 1.70 -9.94 1.64
N TYR A 55 2.01 -9.36 0.49
CA TYR A 55 3.35 -9.40 -0.11
C TYR A 55 3.93 -7.99 -0.11
N LEU A 56 5.06 -7.84 0.59
CA LEU A 56 5.79 -6.59 0.74
C LEU A 56 7.09 -6.65 -0.06
N ARG A 57 7.59 -5.49 -0.50
CA ARG A 57 8.79 -5.37 -1.36
C ARG A 57 10.05 -6.01 -0.79
N ASN A 58 10.16 -6.08 0.55
CA ASN A 58 11.30 -6.69 1.24
C ASN A 58 11.30 -8.24 1.19
N SER A 59 10.25 -8.86 0.67
CA SER A 59 10.13 -10.32 0.56
C SER A 59 10.57 -10.83 -0.82
N SER A 60 11.25 -11.98 -0.83
CA SER A 60 11.67 -12.65 -2.08
C SER A 60 10.50 -13.08 -2.98
N SER A 61 9.31 -13.26 -2.40
CA SER A 61 8.08 -13.62 -3.10
C SER A 61 7.35 -12.43 -3.75
N PHE A 62 7.76 -11.19 -3.47
CA PHE A 62 7.07 -10.00 -3.97
C PHE A 62 7.11 -9.89 -5.50
N GLN A 63 8.31 -9.98 -6.08
CA GLN A 63 8.48 -9.78 -7.52
C GLN A 63 7.73 -10.85 -8.36
N PRO A 64 7.82 -12.16 -8.05
CA PRO A 64 7.00 -13.15 -8.73
C PRO A 64 5.50 -12.87 -8.65
N VAL A 65 4.99 -12.44 -7.49
CA VAL A 65 3.56 -12.16 -7.28
C VAL A 65 3.11 -10.88 -8.00
N VAL A 66 3.90 -9.81 -7.97
CA VAL A 66 3.54 -8.56 -8.67
C VAL A 66 3.52 -8.76 -10.19
N GLN A 67 4.41 -9.60 -10.72
CA GLN A 67 4.48 -9.94 -12.14
C GLN A 67 3.45 -10.99 -12.54
N SER A 68 2.98 -11.83 -11.60
CA SER A 68 1.88 -12.76 -11.86
C SER A 68 0.64 -11.97 -12.29
N TYR A 69 0.07 -12.34 -13.44
CA TYR A 69 -1.05 -11.63 -14.09
C TYR A 69 -0.74 -10.22 -14.64
N ALA A 70 0.51 -9.77 -14.71
CA ALA A 70 0.87 -8.61 -15.54
C ALA A 70 1.01 -9.06 -17.01
N ARG A 71 -0.09 -9.03 -17.78
CA ARG A 71 -0.14 -9.69 -19.11
C ARG A 71 0.54 -8.92 -20.22
N ASN A 72 0.56 -7.59 -20.16
CA ASN A 72 1.20 -6.78 -21.18
C ASN A 72 2.66 -6.46 -20.78
N SER A 73 3.61 -7.02 -21.54
CA SER A 73 5.06 -6.89 -21.31
C SER A 73 5.57 -5.45 -21.35
N ARG A 74 4.87 -4.53 -22.04
CA ARG A 74 5.15 -3.09 -22.02
C ARG A 74 5.23 -2.53 -20.59
N PHE A 75 4.45 -3.11 -19.67
CA PHE A 75 4.31 -2.66 -18.30
C PHE A 75 5.02 -3.54 -17.27
N MET A 76 5.74 -4.59 -17.68
CA MET A 76 6.36 -5.57 -16.76
C MET A 76 7.70 -5.11 -16.14
N SER A 77 8.20 -3.92 -16.48
CA SER A 77 9.41 -3.41 -15.84
C SER A 77 9.15 -3.08 -14.36
N LEU A 78 10.14 -3.33 -13.50
CA LEU A 78 10.05 -3.00 -12.06
C LEU A 78 9.88 -1.50 -11.80
N SER A 79 10.32 -0.64 -12.74
CA SER A 79 10.04 0.80 -12.68
C SER A 79 8.55 1.14 -12.82
N ASN A 80 7.79 0.32 -13.56
CA ASN A 80 6.35 0.48 -13.76
C ASN A 80 5.53 -0.26 -12.70
N LEU A 81 5.97 -1.46 -12.31
CA LEU A 81 5.34 -2.30 -11.28
C LEU A 81 5.85 -1.95 -9.88
N ASN A 82 5.43 -0.78 -9.40
CA ASN A 82 5.90 -0.23 -8.14
C ASN A 82 4.83 -0.09 -7.03
N PRO A 83 3.99 -1.10 -6.73
CA PRO A 83 3.01 -0.97 -5.65
C PRO A 83 3.69 -0.97 -4.27
N SER A 84 3.03 -0.39 -3.28
CA SER A 84 3.44 -0.45 -1.86
C SER A 84 3.31 -1.88 -1.32
N ALA A 85 2.30 -2.62 -1.76
CA ALA A 85 2.09 -4.03 -1.43
C ALA A 85 1.22 -4.74 -2.48
N VAL A 86 1.22 -6.07 -2.47
CA VAL A 86 0.21 -6.88 -3.15
C VAL A 86 -0.60 -7.65 -2.11
N ILE A 87 -1.93 -7.53 -2.16
CA ILE A 87 -2.84 -8.27 -1.29
C ILE A 87 -3.55 -9.34 -2.09
N VAL A 88 -3.21 -10.60 -1.85
CA VAL A 88 -3.87 -11.77 -2.44
C VAL A 88 -5.09 -12.13 -1.59
N ALA A 89 -6.26 -11.70 -2.06
CA ALA A 89 -7.52 -11.95 -1.39
C ALA A 89 -7.97 -13.42 -1.58
N LYS A 90 -8.20 -14.13 -0.47
CA LYS A 90 -8.67 -15.54 -0.47
C LYS A 90 -10.13 -15.66 -0.02
N ASN A 91 -10.70 -14.57 0.50
CA ASN A 91 -12.09 -14.45 0.90
C ASN A 91 -12.49 -12.96 0.90
N GLU A 92 -13.78 -12.69 1.08
CA GLU A 92 -14.33 -11.33 1.13
C GLU A 92 -13.77 -10.47 2.27
N VAL A 93 -13.34 -11.09 3.38
CA VAL A 93 -12.80 -10.37 4.54
C VAL A 93 -11.49 -9.71 4.18
N HIS A 94 -10.65 -10.35 3.35
CA HIS A 94 -9.41 -9.75 2.83
C HIS A 94 -9.72 -8.53 1.95
N VAL A 95 -10.75 -8.63 1.09
CA VAL A 95 -11.19 -7.53 0.22
C VAL A 95 -11.63 -6.34 1.06
N LYS A 96 -12.54 -6.56 2.01
CA LYS A 96 -13.06 -5.52 2.92
C LYS A 96 -11.94 -4.85 3.71
N GLY A 97 -11.04 -5.65 4.31
CA GLY A 97 -9.89 -5.13 5.06
C GLY A 97 -8.96 -4.28 4.20
N THR A 98 -8.68 -4.72 2.97
CA THR A 98 -7.87 -3.94 2.03
C THR A 98 -8.51 -2.61 1.69
N ILE A 99 -9.81 -2.58 1.38
CA ILE A 99 -10.53 -1.34 1.04
C ILE A 99 -10.50 -0.36 2.22
N ILE A 100 -10.84 -0.84 3.42
CA ILE A 100 -10.89 0.00 4.63
C ILE A 100 -9.51 0.57 4.95
N CYS A 101 -8.48 -0.28 4.94
CA CYS A 101 -7.13 0.16 5.30
C CYS A 101 -6.50 1.06 4.26
N SER A 102 -6.61 0.75 2.97
CA SER A 102 -6.12 1.62 1.90
C SER A 102 -6.80 2.99 1.93
N LYS A 103 -8.12 3.02 2.17
CA LYS A 103 -8.86 4.29 2.33
C LYS A 103 -8.35 5.10 3.52
N LYS A 104 -8.08 4.45 4.66
CA LYS A 104 -7.59 5.12 5.89
C LYS A 104 -6.23 5.80 5.68
N ILE A 105 -5.37 5.23 4.83
CA ILE A 105 -4.00 5.73 4.60
C ILE A 105 -3.82 6.38 3.21
N SER A 106 -4.92 6.65 2.50
CA SER A 106 -4.93 7.28 1.17
C SER A 106 -4.09 6.55 0.10
N LEU A 107 -4.09 5.21 0.11
CA LEU A 107 -3.52 4.41 -0.98
C LEU A 107 -4.58 4.13 -2.06
N GLU A 108 -4.20 4.31 -3.31
CA GLU A 108 -5.02 3.90 -4.45
C GLU A 108 -5.05 2.37 -4.56
N ILE A 109 -6.19 1.80 -4.95
CA ILE A 109 -6.33 0.36 -5.14
C ILE A 109 -6.38 0.06 -6.63
N ARG A 110 -5.49 -0.82 -7.09
CA ARG A 110 -5.57 -1.45 -8.42
C ARG A 110 -6.11 -2.85 -8.25
N ILE A 111 -7.32 -3.09 -8.76
CA ILE A 111 -7.99 -4.38 -8.66
C ILE A 111 -7.54 -5.24 -9.82
N ARG A 112 -7.01 -6.43 -9.52
CA ARG A 112 -6.53 -7.39 -10.51
C ARG A 112 -7.21 -8.74 -10.32
N SER A 113 -7.82 -9.24 -11.41
CA SER A 113 -8.24 -10.63 -11.54
C SER A 113 -7.29 -11.33 -12.52
N GLY A 114 -7.67 -11.52 -13.79
CA GLY A 114 -6.79 -12.11 -14.81
C GLY A 114 -5.69 -11.20 -15.38
N GLY A 115 -5.80 -9.87 -15.16
CA GLY A 115 -4.78 -8.89 -15.53
C GLY A 115 -4.60 -8.65 -17.05
N HIS A 116 -5.67 -8.83 -17.82
CA HIS A 116 -5.71 -8.60 -19.27
C HIS A 116 -6.00 -7.15 -19.67
N ASP A 117 -5.83 -6.20 -18.74
CA ASP A 117 -5.99 -4.78 -19.08
C ASP A 117 -4.89 -4.37 -20.06
N SER A 118 -5.29 -3.98 -21.28
CA SER A 118 -4.36 -3.65 -22.37
C SER A 118 -3.41 -2.50 -22.00
N GLU A 119 -3.86 -1.59 -21.13
CA GLU A 119 -3.10 -0.42 -20.66
C GLU A 119 -2.49 -0.66 -19.25
N GLY A 120 -2.56 -1.89 -18.74
CA GLY A 120 -2.01 -2.30 -17.46
C GLY A 120 -2.70 -1.67 -16.23
N LEU A 121 -3.88 -1.05 -16.37
CA LEU A 121 -4.52 -0.28 -15.30
C LEU A 121 -4.86 -1.09 -14.05
N SER A 122 -4.90 -2.43 -14.15
CA SER A 122 -5.09 -3.33 -13.02
C SER A 122 -3.84 -3.54 -12.16
N TYR A 123 -2.66 -3.07 -12.58
CA TYR A 123 -1.40 -3.28 -11.86
C TYR A 123 -0.35 -2.17 -12.02
N VAL A 124 -0.68 -1.05 -12.68
CA VAL A 124 0.16 0.17 -12.68
C VAL A 124 -0.62 1.37 -12.17
N SER A 125 0.08 2.30 -11.50
CA SER A 125 -0.44 3.61 -11.13
C SER A 125 0.67 4.66 -11.13
N LYS A 126 0.27 5.94 -11.26
CA LYS A 126 1.15 7.11 -11.16
C LYS A 126 1.24 7.64 -9.72
N VAL A 127 0.36 7.19 -8.83
CA VAL A 127 0.33 7.55 -7.41
C VAL A 127 0.61 6.32 -6.56
N PRO A 128 0.99 6.47 -5.27
CA PRO A 128 1.15 5.33 -4.37
C PRO A 128 -0.12 4.45 -4.35
N TYR A 129 0.08 3.15 -4.55
CA TYR A 129 -1.02 2.21 -4.73
C TYR A 129 -0.71 0.84 -4.17
N VAL A 130 -1.78 0.07 -3.93
CA VAL A 130 -1.74 -1.35 -3.61
C VAL A 130 -2.42 -2.14 -4.72
N ILE A 131 -1.93 -3.34 -5.01
CA ILE A 131 -2.67 -4.28 -5.86
C ILE A 131 -3.55 -5.14 -4.97
N LEU A 132 -4.87 -5.11 -5.21
CA LEU A 132 -5.80 -6.09 -4.67
C LEU A 132 -5.98 -7.19 -5.71
N ASP A 133 -5.33 -8.32 -5.45
CA ASP A 133 -5.30 -9.47 -6.34
C ASP A 133 -6.36 -10.50 -5.93
N MET A 134 -7.31 -10.74 -6.83
CA MET A 134 -8.48 -11.60 -6.63
C MET A 134 -8.34 -12.96 -7.31
N HIS A 135 -7.15 -13.35 -7.80
CA HIS A 135 -7.00 -14.63 -8.54
C HIS A 135 -7.37 -15.88 -7.73
N GLN A 136 -7.35 -15.82 -6.39
CA GLN A 136 -7.79 -16.93 -5.52
C GLN A 136 -9.32 -16.98 -5.34
N LEU A 137 -10.06 -15.96 -5.75
CA LEU A 137 -11.52 -15.89 -5.69
C LEU A 137 -12.13 -16.40 -7.01
N HIS A 138 -12.04 -17.71 -7.25
CA HIS A 138 -12.43 -18.33 -8.52
C HIS A 138 -13.38 -19.54 -8.37
N SER A 139 -14.08 -19.68 -7.24
CA SER A 139 -15.09 -20.73 -7.08
C SER A 139 -16.27 -20.49 -8.03
N ILE A 140 -16.75 -21.55 -8.67
CA ILE A 140 -17.90 -21.52 -9.58
C ILE A 140 -18.96 -22.49 -9.04
N SER A 141 -20.23 -22.09 -9.01
CA SER A 141 -21.33 -22.88 -8.47
C SER A 141 -22.47 -22.99 -9.47
N LEU A 142 -22.59 -24.12 -10.15
CA LEU A 142 -23.61 -24.33 -11.18
C LEU A 142 -24.91 -24.86 -10.58
N ASN A 143 -26.03 -24.24 -10.93
CA ASN A 143 -27.36 -24.77 -10.71
C ASN A 143 -27.99 -25.10 -12.07
N LEU A 144 -28.09 -26.40 -12.36
CA LEU A 144 -28.58 -26.89 -13.66
C LEU A 144 -30.10 -26.78 -13.81
N GLU A 145 -30.84 -26.84 -12.70
CA GLU A 145 -32.31 -26.71 -12.71
C GLU A 145 -32.70 -25.26 -13.02
N ASP A 146 -32.02 -24.31 -12.38
CA ASP A 146 -32.29 -22.89 -12.55
C ASP A 146 -31.51 -22.25 -13.72
N HIS A 147 -30.63 -23.01 -14.39
CA HIS A 147 -29.72 -22.53 -15.44
C HIS A 147 -28.85 -21.33 -15.00
N THR A 148 -28.36 -21.34 -13.75
CA THR A 148 -27.49 -20.29 -13.19
C THR A 148 -26.09 -20.80 -12.85
N ALA A 149 -25.14 -19.88 -12.65
CA ALA A 149 -23.74 -20.14 -12.30
C ALA A 149 -23.21 -19.12 -11.28
#